data_AF-A0A7C1BBH3-F1
#
_entry.id   AF-A0A7C1BBH3-F1
#
_cell.length_a   1.000
_cell.length_b   1.000
_cell.length_c   1.000
_cell.angle_alpha   90.00
_cell.angle_beta   90.00
_cell.angle_gamma   90.00
#
_symmetry.space_group_name_H-M   'P 1'
#
loop_
_entity.id
_entity.type
_entity.pdbx_description
1 polymer ?
#
loop_
_entity_poly.entity_id
_entity_poly.type
_entity_poly.pdbx_seq_one_letter_code
_entity_poly.pdbx_strand_id
1 'polypeptide(L)' 'MPPLLIELNPLYGRIAFGIAFFFLFMSLLTLLIVEWGSASFYADIFAIIISFIFVMVVIWDVRRQAKIPSTDFY' A
#
# COMPACT_ATOMS: atom_id res chain seq x y z
N MET A 1 4.97 7.65 32.68
CA MET A 1 4.73 7.97 31.25
C MET A 1 4.61 6.62 30.54
N PRO A 2 3.40 6.13 30.24
CA PRO A 2 3.27 4.83 29.59
C PRO A 2 3.94 4.91 28.22
N PRO A 3 4.62 3.84 27.78
CA PRO A 3 5.20 3.82 26.44
C PRO A 3 4.04 3.93 25.46
N LEU A 4 4.18 4.84 24.50
CA LEU A 4 3.26 5.01 23.38
C LEU A 4 3.45 3.78 22.48
N LEU A 5 2.98 2.62 22.97
CA LEU A 5 2.85 1.41 22.18
C LEU A 5 1.83 1.77 21.12
N ILE A 6 2.35 2.07 19.93
CA ILE A 6 1.55 2.13 18.71
C ILE A 6 0.98 0.73 18.56
N GLU A 7 -0.18 0.48 19.17
CA GLU A 7 -1.03 -0.63 18.82
C GLU A 7 -1.46 -0.36 17.39
N LEU A 8 -0.65 -0.81 16.44
CA LEU A 8 -0.92 -0.68 15.03
C LEU A 8 -2.09 -1.62 14.75
N ASN A 9 -3.29 -1.10 14.95
CA ASN A 9 -4.53 -1.81 14.75
C ASN A 9 -4.51 -2.39 13.32
N PRO A 10 -4.80 -3.69 13.11
CA PRO A 10 -4.83 -4.32 11.78
C PRO A 10 -5.76 -3.60 10.80
N LEU A 11 -6.67 -2.77 11.31
CA LEU A 11 -7.46 -1.80 10.55
C LEU A 11 -6.59 -0.86 9.69
N TYR A 12 -5.47 -0.34 10.21
CA TYR A 12 -4.58 0.57 9.48
C TYR A 12 -3.91 -0.11 8.29
N GLY A 13 -3.46 -1.37 8.46
CA GLY A 13 -2.91 -2.17 7.36
C GLY A 13 -3.94 -2.41 6.25
N ARG A 14 -5.19 -2.69 6.63
CA ARG A 14 -6.31 -2.85 5.67
C ARG A 14 -6.62 -1.55 4.91
N ILE A 15 -6.64 -0.41 5.61
CA ILE A 15 -6.88 0.91 4.99
C ILE A 15 -5.73 1.27 4.04
N ALA A 16 -4.48 1.11 4.48
CA ALA A 16 -3.30 1.39 3.66
C ALA A 16 -3.28 0.54 2.38
N PHE A 17 -3.66 -0.74 2.47
CA PHE A 17 -3.78 -1.61 1.31
C PHE A 17 -4.86 -1.15 0.34
N GLY A 18 -6.04 -0.75 0.85
CA GLY A 18 -7.12 -0.22 0.04
C GLY A 18 -6.72 1.04 -0.72
N ILE A 19 -6.04 1.97 -0.05
CA ILE A 19 -5.53 3.21 -0.66
C ILE A 19 -4.47 2.88 -1.74
N ALA A 20 -3.53 1.99 -1.42
CA ALA A 20 -2.49 1.54 -2.36
C ALA A 20 -3.10 0.92 -3.64
N PHE A 21 -4.09 0.04 -3.46
CA PHE A 21 -4.78 -0.61 -4.56
C PHE A 21 -5.56 0.40 -5.41
N PHE A 22 -6.21 1.37 -4.78
CA PHE A 22 -6.93 2.43 -5.48
C PHE A 22 -5.99 3.28 -6.35
N PHE A 23 -4.83 3.68 -5.83
CA PHE A 23 -3.81 4.40 -6.60
C PHE A 23 -3.29 3.59 -7.79
N LEU A 24 -3.01 2.30 -7.58
CA LEU A 24 -2.57 1.40 -8.65
C LEU A 24 -3.66 1.28 -9.72
N PHE A 25 -4.92 1.09 -9.31
CA PHE A 25 -6.06 1.00 -10.23
C PHE A 25 -6.24 2.29 -11.05
N MET A 26 -6.16 3.45 -10.41
CA MET A 26 -6.26 4.74 -11.10
C MET A 26 -5.13 4.95 -12.10
N SER A 27 -3.89 4.63 -11.73
CA SER A 27 -2.74 4.75 -12.63
C SER A 27 -2.83 3.78 -13.82
N LEU A 28 -3.36 2.57 -13.61
CA LEU A 28 -3.64 1.64 -14.71
C LEU A 28 -4.70 2.19 -15.69
N LEU A 29 -5.68 2.92 -15.16
CA LEU A 29 -6.75 3.56 -15.93
C LEU A 29 -6.20 4.74 -16.74
N THR A 30 -5.34 5.56 -16.14
CA THR A 30 -4.63 6.65 -16.82
C THR A 30 -3.74 6.13 -17.95
N LEU A 31 -3.05 5.01 -17.75
CA LEU A 31 -2.21 4.39 -18.77
C LEU A 31 -3.00 3.98 -20.02
N LEU A 32 -4.28 3.64 -19.87
CA LEU A 32 -5.16 3.28 -21.00
C LEU A 32 -5.56 4.49 -21.87
N ILE A 33 -5.48 5.69 -21.30
CA ILE A 33 -5.94 6.95 -21.90
C ILE A 33 -4.76 7.75 -22.49
N VAL A 34 -3.57 7.62 -21.90
CA VAL A 34 -2.41 8.45 -22.25
C VAL A 34 -1.72 7.97 -23.52
N GLU A 35 -1.41 8.92 -24.42
CA GLU A 35 -0.66 8.66 -25.65
C GLU A 35 0.81 8.29 -25.37
N TRP A 36 1.28 7.30 -26.10
CA TRP A 36 2.63 6.76 -26.05
C TRP A 36 3.66 7.84 -26.39
N GLY A 37 4.66 8.03 -25.51
CA GLY A 37 5.75 8.99 -25.72
C GLY A 37 5.53 10.39 -25.12
N SER A 38 4.37 10.66 -24.53
CA SER A 38 4.11 11.90 -23.78
C SER A 38 4.82 11.91 -22.41
N ALA A 39 5.10 13.10 -21.87
CA ALA A 39 5.65 13.23 -20.51
C ALA A 39 4.75 12.59 -19.43
N SER A 40 3.43 12.64 -19.64
CA SER A 40 2.41 11.98 -18.83
C SER A 40 2.59 10.46 -18.79
N PHE A 41 3.01 9.82 -19.89
CA PHE A 41 3.20 8.37 -19.94
C PHE A 41 4.32 7.91 -19.00
N TYR A 42 5.45 8.61 -19.01
CA TYR A 42 6.57 8.31 -18.12
C TYR A 42 6.24 8.59 -16.67
N ALA A 43 5.54 9.70 -16.38
CA ALA A 43 5.07 10.01 -15.02
C ALA A 43 4.16 8.90 -14.48
N ASP A 44 3.27 8.36 -15.32
CA ASP A 44 2.37 7.29 -14.93
C ASP A 44 3.13 5.97 -14.70
N ILE A 45 4.14 5.65 -15.51
CA ILE A 45 5.04 4.50 -15.25
C ILE A 45 5.70 4.62 -13.86
N PHE A 46 6.23 5.80 -13.50
CA PHE A 46 6.82 6.00 -12.17
C PHE A 46 5.77 5.86 -11.06
N ALA A 47 4.55 6.36 -11.28
CA ALA A 47 3.45 6.20 -10.34
C ALA A 47 3.08 4.72 -10.12
N ILE A 48 3.07 3.90 -11.18
CA ILE A 48 2.86 2.45 -11.11
C ILE A 48 3.97 1.80 -10.28
N ILE A 49 5.23 2.11 -10.56
CA ILE A 49 6.38 1.51 -9.86
C ILE A 49 6.33 1.83 -8.36
N ILE A 50 6.10 3.10 -8.01
CA ILE A 50 6.03 3.53 -6.60
C ILE A 50 4.84 2.88 -5.90
N SER A 51 3.68 2.85 -6.55
CA SER A 51 2.48 2.21 -6.01
C SER A 51 2.69 0.71 -5.80
N PHE A 52 3.39 0.04 -6.71
CA PHE A 52 3.71 -1.38 -6.59
C PHE A 52 4.63 -1.68 -5.41
N ILE A 53 5.69 -0.88 -5.23
CA ILE A 53 6.58 -0.98 -4.07
C ILE A 53 5.79 -0.77 -2.77
N PHE A 54 4.93 0.24 -2.75
CA PHE A 54 4.08 0.52 -1.59
C PHE A 54 3.15 -0.66 -1.26
N VAL A 55 2.49 -1.24 -2.26
CA VAL A 55 1.66 -2.44 -2.11
C VAL A 55 2.49 -3.62 -1.55
N MET A 56 3.68 -3.88 -2.09
CA MET A 56 4.58 -4.93 -1.61
C MET A 56 4.94 -4.75 -0.12
N VAL A 57 5.28 -3.52 0.29
CA VAL A 57 5.59 -3.19 1.69
C VAL A 57 4.37 -3.40 2.57
N VAL A 58 3.19 -2.93 2.16
CA VAL A 58 1.95 -3.10 2.92
C VAL A 58 1.57 -4.59 3.05
N ILE A 59 1.67 -5.37 1.98
CA ILE A 59 1.43 -6.82 2.04
C ILE A 59 2.41 -7.47 3.03
N TRP A 60 3.70 -7.11 2.96
CA TRP A 60 4.70 -7.64 3.87
C TRP A 60 4.40 -7.28 5.33
N ASP A 61 4.01 -6.04 5.60
CA ASP A 61 3.65 -5.56 6.93
C ASP A 61 2.39 -6.26 7.48
N VAL A 62 1.33 -6.39 6.68
CA VAL A 62 0.12 -7.14 7.05
C VAL A 62 0.45 -8.62 7.32
N ARG A 63 1.28 -9.25 6.47
CA ARG A 63 1.72 -10.64 6.67
C ARG A 63 2.56 -10.79 7.94
N ARG A 64 3.39 -9.78 8.26
CA ARG A 64 4.19 -9.74 9.48
C ARG A 64 3.29 -9.62 10.71
N GLN A 65 2.30 -8.73 10.69
CA GLN A 65 1.35 -8.53 11.78
C GLN A 65 0.48 -9.77 12.03
N ALA A 66 -0.02 -10.42 10.98
CA ALA A 66 -0.80 -11.65 11.10
C ALA A 66 0.01 -12.84 11.67
N LYS A 67 1.34 -12.81 11.54
CA LYS A 67 2.24 -13.83 12.10
C LYS A 67 2.61 -13.59 13.55
N ILE A 68 2.39 -12.39 14.08
CA ILE A 68 2.53 -12.13 15.52
C ILE A 68 1.27 -12.75 16.14
N PRO A 69 1.37 -13.92 16.81
CA PRO A 69 0.22 -14.47 17.49
C PRO A 69 -0.15 -13.44 18.56
N SER A 70 -1.42 -13.05 18.61
CA SER A 70 -1.97 -12.42 19.80
C SER A 70 -1.68 -13.38 20.95
N THR A 71 -0.63 -13.12 21.72
CA THR A 71 -0.40 -13.86 22.96
C THR A 71 -1.62 -13.59 23.82
N ASP A 72 -2.47 -14.61 23.92
CA ASP A 72 -3.59 -14.71 24.82
C ASP A 72 -3.08 -14.38 26.22
N PHE A 73 -3.25 -13.13 26.63
CA PHE A 73 -3.14 -12.76 28.03
C PHE A 73 -4.55 -12.82 28.61
N TYR A 74 -4.75 -13.88 29.39
CA TYR A 74 -5.86 -14.19 30.29
C TYR A 74 -6.44 -12.97 31.01
#